data_AF-A0A258C3E8-F1
#
_entry.id   AF-A0A258C3E8-F1
#
_cell.length_a   1.000
_cell.length_b   1.000
_cell.length_c   1.000
_cell.angle_alpha   90.00
_cell.angle_beta   90.00
_cell.angle_gamma   90.00
#
_symmetry.space_group_name_H-M   'P 1'
#
loop_
_entity.id
_entity.type
_entity.pdbx_description
1 polymer ?
#
loop_
_entity_poly.entity_id
_entity_poly.type
_entity_poly.pdbx_seq_one_letter_code
_entity_poly.pdbx_strand_id
1 'polypeptide(L)'
;ATKPHQWRFFRSGGFDQVAIETAGDLHHLAELDPKLWTVLNCPTTGLEFDDRTLALMDNDGDGQIRVPEILSAVRWSCQRLTDASIMFAPPGLPLAAIADQDAEGAGIKHAAELVLRYSDKTAEQSLQVADVLDTTRLFSADHFNGDGVIMPELTTDESLKSVLLQIVETQGGVADRSGGLGVTQDTLTAFFSQAEAVISWHAAFAAEQSQLCPLADSTADAVAAFEAVQAKVDDYFVRCQLAAFDNRATDSLNPAPAVYEVLANRVVAGADQDIAALPLSVIAAERPLDLTLGINPAWAGAIASLKEKVLTPLLGADYDVLTAADWQQVSAKLAAWRSWQAAKPATALHALELAYLQQLLASDTKTRL
;
A
#
# COMPACT_ATOMS: atom_id res chain seq x y z
N ALA A 1 -55.89 -11.19 33.63
CA ALA A 1 -56.06 -11.87 32.33
C ALA A 1 -56.15 -10.78 31.27
N THR A 2 -55.15 -10.67 30.42
CA THR A 2 -55.19 -9.84 29.20
C THR A 2 -56.31 -10.36 28.32
N LYS A 3 -57.16 -9.47 27.80
CA LYS A 3 -58.22 -9.87 26.85
C LYS A 3 -57.55 -10.35 25.56
N PRO A 4 -58.05 -11.42 24.92
CA PRO A 4 -57.54 -11.86 23.61
C PRO A 4 -57.72 -10.75 22.57
N HIS A 5 -56.76 -10.62 21.65
CA HIS A 5 -56.81 -9.63 20.56
C HIS A 5 -58.04 -9.86 19.69
N GLN A 6 -58.70 -8.77 19.30
CA GLN A 6 -59.92 -8.82 18.49
C GLN A 6 -59.60 -8.62 17.01
N TRP A 7 -59.49 -9.72 16.28
CA TRP A 7 -59.27 -9.71 14.84
C TRP A 7 -60.49 -9.19 14.08
N ARG A 8 -60.24 -8.30 13.12
CA ARG A 8 -61.25 -7.87 12.15
C ARG A 8 -61.14 -8.74 10.91
N PHE A 9 -62.29 -9.06 10.33
CA PHE A 9 -62.38 -9.87 9.12
C PHE A 9 -63.09 -9.09 8.02
N PHE A 10 -62.66 -9.31 6.79
CA PHE A 10 -63.34 -8.86 5.59
C PHE A 10 -63.55 -10.05 4.65
N ARG A 11 -64.55 -9.94 3.77
CA ARG A 11 -64.88 -11.02 2.85
C ARG A 11 -64.30 -10.73 1.47
N SER A 12 -63.49 -11.66 0.96
CA SER A 12 -62.91 -11.59 -0.37
C SER A 12 -62.85 -12.99 -1.00
N GLY A 13 -63.20 -13.10 -2.29
CA GLY A 13 -63.15 -14.37 -3.01
C GLY A 13 -64.02 -15.50 -2.42
N GLY A 14 -65.04 -15.17 -1.63
CA GLY A 14 -65.94 -16.14 -0.99
C GLY A 14 -65.54 -16.58 0.43
N PHE A 15 -64.35 -16.21 0.91
CA PHE A 15 -63.80 -16.57 2.22
C PHE A 15 -63.61 -15.34 3.12
N ASP A 16 -63.58 -15.57 4.44
CA ASP A 16 -63.26 -14.54 5.43
C ASP A 16 -61.74 -14.46 5.61
N GLN A 17 -61.17 -13.27 5.40
CA GLN A 17 -59.75 -12.99 5.55
C GLN A 17 -59.55 -12.00 6.69
N VAL A 18 -58.43 -12.15 7.41
CA VAL A 18 -58.05 -11.23 8.48
C VAL A 18 -57.61 -9.91 7.88
N ALA A 19 -58.14 -8.81 8.38
CA ALA A 19 -57.69 -7.47 8.05
C ALA A 19 -56.54 -7.09 9.00
N ILE A 20 -55.37 -6.74 8.44
CA ILE A 20 -54.23 -6.20 9.17
C ILE A 20 -54.19 -4.70 8.91
N GLU A 21 -54.75 -3.92 9.82
CA GLU A 21 -54.98 -2.47 9.63
C GLU A 21 -54.34 -1.61 10.73
N THR A 22 -53.89 -2.22 11.83
CA THR A 22 -53.43 -1.50 13.02
C THR A 22 -52.12 -2.06 13.59
N ALA A 23 -51.42 -1.23 14.39
CA ALA A 23 -50.27 -1.66 15.16
C ALA A 23 -50.58 -2.86 16.08
N GLY A 24 -51.79 -2.89 16.64
CA GLY A 24 -52.25 -4.00 17.48
C GLY A 24 -52.31 -5.32 16.73
N ASP A 25 -52.74 -5.30 15.46
CA ASP A 25 -52.76 -6.50 14.60
C ASP A 25 -51.36 -7.04 14.35
N LEU A 26 -50.38 -6.16 14.14
CA LEU A 26 -48.98 -6.54 13.94
C LEU A 26 -48.36 -7.14 15.20
N HIS A 27 -48.59 -6.53 16.37
CA HIS A 27 -48.07 -7.04 17.64
C HIS A 27 -48.59 -8.44 18.00
N HIS A 28 -49.84 -8.75 17.63
CA HIS A 28 -50.45 -10.04 17.92
C HIS A 28 -50.41 -11.01 16.72
N LEU A 29 -49.76 -10.67 15.61
CA LEU A 29 -49.75 -11.47 14.38
C LEU A 29 -49.26 -12.91 14.59
N ALA A 30 -48.32 -13.10 15.52
CA ALA A 30 -47.81 -14.44 15.89
C ALA A 30 -48.84 -15.32 16.63
N GLU A 31 -49.92 -14.73 17.15
CA GLU A 31 -51.02 -15.43 17.83
C GLU A 31 -52.14 -15.82 16.86
N LEU A 32 -52.06 -15.37 15.59
CA LEU A 32 -53.06 -15.65 14.58
C LEU A 32 -53.13 -17.16 14.28
N ASP A 33 -54.35 -17.72 14.25
CA ASP A 33 -54.55 -19.14 13.91
C ASP A 33 -53.92 -19.44 12.54
N PRO A 34 -52.98 -20.41 12.44
CA PRO A 34 -52.35 -20.80 11.18
C PRO A 34 -53.34 -21.12 10.05
N LYS A 35 -54.56 -21.55 10.37
CA LYS A 35 -55.62 -21.85 9.38
C LYS A 35 -56.15 -20.63 8.65
N LEU A 36 -55.91 -19.43 9.17
CA LEU A 36 -56.36 -18.16 8.60
C LEU A 36 -55.35 -17.59 7.58
N TRP A 37 -54.18 -18.22 7.42
CA TRP A 37 -53.21 -17.89 6.37
C TRP A 37 -53.61 -18.56 5.06
N THR A 38 -53.99 -17.77 4.06
CA THR A 38 -54.50 -18.25 2.77
C THR A 38 -53.39 -18.63 1.79
N VAL A 39 -52.20 -18.05 1.94
CA VAL A 39 -51.04 -18.24 1.07
C VAL A 39 -49.87 -18.76 1.90
N LEU A 40 -49.29 -19.88 1.47
CA LEU A 40 -48.18 -20.54 2.18
C LEU A 40 -46.80 -20.07 1.69
N ASN A 41 -46.72 -19.53 0.49
CA ASN A 41 -45.52 -18.97 -0.12
C ASN A 41 -45.85 -17.79 -1.04
N CYS A 42 -45.03 -16.75 -0.99
CA CYS A 42 -45.19 -15.54 -1.77
C CYS A 42 -43.88 -15.28 -2.54
N PRO A 43 -43.87 -15.18 -3.88
CA PRO A 43 -42.64 -14.92 -4.62
C PRO A 43 -42.08 -13.54 -4.29
N THR A 44 -40.76 -13.39 -4.28
CA THR A 44 -40.11 -12.08 -4.06
C THR A 44 -40.12 -11.15 -5.28
N THR A 45 -40.62 -11.63 -6.43
CA THR A 45 -40.65 -10.89 -7.69
C THR A 45 -41.98 -11.07 -8.42
N GLY A 46 -42.30 -10.14 -9.33
CA GLY A 46 -43.49 -10.23 -10.18
C GLY A 46 -44.79 -9.88 -9.48
N LEU A 47 -44.71 -9.21 -8.33
CA LEU A 47 -45.83 -8.64 -7.60
C LEU A 47 -45.92 -7.13 -7.86
N GLU A 48 -47.08 -6.53 -7.63
CA GLU A 48 -47.24 -5.07 -7.62
C GLU A 48 -46.69 -4.47 -6.30
N PHE A 49 -45.44 -4.79 -5.98
CA PHE A 49 -44.72 -4.38 -4.79
C PHE A 49 -43.21 -4.25 -5.09
N ASP A 50 -42.45 -3.55 -4.24
CA ASP A 50 -41.01 -3.41 -4.41
C ASP A 50 -40.26 -4.73 -4.16
N ASP A 51 -39.72 -5.32 -5.23
CA ASP A 51 -39.00 -6.61 -5.21
C ASP A 51 -37.84 -6.61 -4.20
N ARG A 52 -37.17 -5.47 -4.01
CA ARG A 52 -36.03 -5.38 -3.07
C ARG A 52 -36.48 -5.48 -1.62
N THR A 53 -37.61 -4.86 -1.28
CA THR A 53 -38.22 -4.99 0.05
C THR A 53 -38.65 -6.43 0.30
N LEU A 54 -39.22 -7.12 -0.69
CA LEU A 54 -39.55 -8.54 -0.57
C LEU A 54 -38.30 -9.41 -0.39
N ALA A 55 -37.23 -9.15 -1.13
CA ALA A 55 -35.96 -9.84 -0.99
C ALA A 55 -35.31 -9.64 0.40
N LEU A 56 -35.56 -8.53 1.09
CA LEU A 56 -35.10 -8.33 2.48
C LEU A 56 -35.87 -9.18 3.50
N MET A 57 -37.09 -9.63 3.17
CA MET A 57 -37.89 -10.51 4.02
C MET A 57 -37.56 -11.99 3.82
N ASP A 58 -37.06 -12.36 2.63
CA ASP A 58 -36.60 -13.69 2.28
C ASP A 58 -35.25 -13.99 2.94
N ASN A 59 -35.30 -14.66 4.09
CA ASN A 59 -34.15 -14.86 4.96
C ASN A 59 -33.30 -16.07 4.54
N ASP A 60 -33.87 -17.01 3.78
CA ASP A 60 -33.12 -18.16 3.25
C ASP A 60 -32.67 -17.99 1.79
N GLY A 61 -33.17 -16.96 1.10
CA GLY A 61 -32.73 -16.55 -0.23
C GLY A 61 -33.24 -17.45 -1.36
N ASP A 62 -34.32 -18.20 -1.14
CA ASP A 62 -34.88 -19.11 -2.14
C ASP A 62 -35.90 -18.44 -3.10
N GLY A 63 -36.13 -17.13 -2.92
CA GLY A 63 -37.06 -16.33 -3.69
C GLY A 63 -38.52 -16.49 -3.28
N GLN A 64 -38.80 -17.09 -2.12
CA GLN A 64 -40.15 -17.34 -1.60
C GLN A 64 -40.27 -16.93 -0.12
N ILE A 65 -41.15 -15.97 0.15
CA ILE A 65 -41.48 -15.55 1.51
C ILE A 65 -42.57 -16.46 2.09
N ARG A 66 -42.34 -16.97 3.29
CA ARG A 66 -43.27 -17.83 4.05
C ARG A 66 -43.72 -17.16 5.35
N VAL A 67 -44.74 -17.73 5.98
CA VAL A 67 -45.30 -17.21 7.24
C VAL A 67 -44.25 -16.92 8.32
N PRO A 68 -43.27 -17.81 8.61
CA PRO A 68 -42.26 -17.53 9.63
C PRO A 68 -41.41 -16.29 9.32
N GLU A 69 -41.14 -15.99 8.06
CA GLU A 69 -40.35 -14.84 7.62
C GLU A 69 -41.13 -13.54 7.76
N ILE A 70 -42.43 -13.56 7.42
CA ILE A 70 -43.34 -12.43 7.68
C ILE A 70 -43.39 -12.15 9.18
N LEU A 71 -43.56 -13.19 10.01
CA LEU A 71 -43.57 -13.05 11.47
C LEU A 71 -42.25 -12.51 12.01
N SER A 72 -41.12 -12.92 11.43
CA SER A 72 -39.80 -12.43 11.79
C SER A 72 -39.64 -10.94 11.45
N ALA A 73 -39.98 -10.55 10.21
CA ALA A 73 -39.92 -9.17 9.74
C ALA A 73 -40.81 -8.25 10.59
N VAL A 74 -42.07 -8.63 10.82
CA VAL A 74 -43.01 -7.84 11.64
C VAL A 74 -42.50 -7.70 13.07
N ARG A 75 -42.00 -8.79 13.67
CA ARG A 75 -41.43 -8.74 15.03
C ARG A 75 -40.25 -7.78 15.10
N TRP A 76 -39.32 -7.87 14.15
CA TRP A 76 -38.17 -6.98 14.08
C TRP A 76 -38.60 -5.52 13.91
N SER A 77 -39.52 -5.22 12.97
CA SER A 77 -40.06 -3.87 12.79
C SER A 77 -40.71 -3.33 14.06
N CYS A 78 -41.53 -4.13 14.75
CA CYS A 78 -42.12 -3.74 16.03
C CYS A 78 -41.09 -3.51 17.15
N GLN A 79 -39.91 -4.13 17.09
CA GLN A 79 -38.80 -3.90 18.03
C GLN A 79 -37.94 -2.68 17.66
N ARG A 80 -37.94 -2.27 16.39
CA ARG A 80 -37.16 -1.12 15.88
C ARG A 80 -37.96 0.17 15.79
N LEU A 81 -39.29 0.11 15.93
CA LEU A 81 -40.17 1.26 15.85
C LEU A 81 -40.72 1.62 17.23
N THR A 82 -40.80 2.93 17.53
CA THR A 82 -41.44 3.42 18.77
C THR A 82 -42.96 3.22 18.75
N ASP A 83 -43.56 3.31 17.56
CA ASP A 83 -44.96 2.96 17.29
C ASP A 83 -45.06 2.28 15.92
N ALA A 84 -45.50 1.02 15.89
CA ALA A 84 -45.66 0.23 14.67
C ALA A 84 -46.80 0.73 13.77
N SER A 85 -47.65 1.66 14.24
CA SER A 85 -48.71 2.27 13.44
C SER A 85 -48.16 3.00 12.20
N ILE A 86 -46.90 3.43 12.26
CA ILE A 86 -46.22 4.11 11.16
C ILE A 86 -46.08 3.26 9.90
N MET A 87 -46.13 1.92 10.00
CA MET A 87 -46.09 1.04 8.81
C MET A 87 -47.36 1.14 7.96
N PHE A 88 -48.42 1.75 8.47
CA PHE A 88 -49.65 2.07 7.72
C PHE A 88 -49.73 3.55 7.31
N ALA A 89 -48.73 4.36 7.66
CA ALA A 89 -48.65 5.77 7.33
C ALA A 89 -48.10 5.98 5.90
N PRO A 90 -48.18 7.21 5.34
CA PRO A 90 -47.53 7.53 4.08
C PRO A 90 -46.01 7.29 4.11
N PRO A 91 -45.36 7.09 2.95
CA PRO A 91 -43.93 6.79 2.87
C PRO A 91 -43.03 7.80 3.59
N GLY A 92 -42.08 7.26 4.37
CA GLY A 92 -41.08 8.03 5.09
C GLY A 92 -40.97 7.60 6.55
N LEU A 93 -39.75 7.56 7.07
CA LEU A 93 -39.47 7.21 8.45
C LEU A 93 -38.85 8.41 9.19
N PRO A 94 -39.59 9.12 10.04
CA PRO A 94 -39.03 10.13 10.94
C PRO A 94 -38.05 9.48 11.93
N LEU A 95 -36.95 10.16 12.26
CA LEU A 95 -35.97 9.64 13.23
C LEU A 95 -36.58 9.36 14.61
N ALA A 96 -37.58 10.14 15.02
CA ALA A 96 -38.30 9.94 16.28
C ALA A 96 -39.12 8.64 16.31
N ALA A 97 -39.40 8.04 15.15
CA ALA A 97 -40.09 6.76 15.04
C ALA A 97 -39.14 5.57 15.25
N ILE A 98 -37.82 5.77 15.26
CA ILE A 98 -36.82 4.71 15.46
C ILE A 98 -36.58 4.53 16.95
N ALA A 99 -36.80 3.31 17.42
CA ALA A 99 -36.51 2.88 18.78
C ALA A 99 -35.00 2.73 19.00
N ASP A 100 -34.48 3.30 20.09
CA ASP A 100 -33.05 3.38 20.43
C ASP A 100 -32.74 2.82 21.82
N GLN A 101 -33.60 1.94 22.34
CA GLN A 101 -33.46 1.42 23.71
C GLN A 101 -32.40 0.32 23.86
N ASP A 102 -31.95 -0.27 22.75
CA ASP A 102 -30.84 -1.22 22.70
C ASP A 102 -29.76 -0.77 21.72
N ALA A 103 -28.62 -1.47 21.71
CA ALA A 103 -27.46 -1.11 20.90
C ALA A 103 -27.76 -1.14 19.38
N GLU A 104 -28.62 -2.05 18.93
CA GLU A 104 -28.98 -2.18 17.52
C GLU A 104 -29.88 -1.02 17.09
N GLY A 105 -30.92 -0.71 17.87
CA GLY A 105 -31.80 0.42 17.63
C GLY A 105 -31.07 1.76 17.66
N ALA A 106 -30.18 1.96 18.64
CA ALA A 106 -29.33 3.15 18.72
C ALA A 106 -28.42 3.28 17.48
N GLY A 107 -27.85 2.16 17.03
CA GLY A 107 -27.06 2.10 15.79
C GLY A 107 -27.86 2.44 14.54
N ILE A 108 -29.07 1.89 14.39
CA ILE A 108 -29.97 2.18 13.26
C ILE A 108 -30.37 3.66 13.24
N LYS A 109 -30.72 4.23 14.39
CA LYS A 109 -31.08 5.64 14.50
C LYS A 109 -29.91 6.55 14.13
N HIS A 110 -28.71 6.23 14.60
CA HIS A 110 -27.50 6.96 14.24
C HIS A 110 -27.18 6.86 12.74
N ALA A 111 -27.32 5.66 12.14
CA ALA A 111 -27.14 5.48 10.71
C ALA A 111 -28.17 6.28 9.90
N ALA A 112 -29.43 6.29 10.32
CA ALA A 112 -30.48 7.10 9.69
C ALA A 112 -30.19 8.61 9.78
N GLU A 113 -29.69 9.09 10.91
CA GLU A 113 -29.24 10.48 11.08
C GLU A 113 -28.10 10.84 10.11
N LEU A 114 -27.13 9.94 9.93
CA LEU A 114 -26.03 10.13 8.98
C LEU A 114 -26.54 10.16 7.53
N VAL A 115 -27.43 9.23 7.15
CA VAL A 115 -28.03 9.19 5.80
C VAL A 115 -28.76 10.49 5.48
N LEU A 116 -29.56 11.02 6.42
CA LEU A 116 -30.24 12.30 6.25
C LEU A 116 -29.23 13.44 6.05
N ARG A 117 -28.19 13.49 6.89
CA ARG A 117 -27.12 14.51 6.78
C ARG A 117 -26.41 14.45 5.43
N TYR A 118 -26.01 13.26 4.99
CA TYR A 118 -25.34 13.05 3.71
C TYR A 118 -26.26 13.29 2.50
N SER A 119 -27.57 13.31 2.74
CA SER A 119 -28.58 13.65 1.74
C SER A 119 -29.00 15.13 1.77
N ASP A 120 -28.27 15.99 2.49
CA ASP A 120 -28.59 17.41 2.70
C ASP A 120 -29.96 17.65 3.36
N LYS A 121 -30.41 16.72 4.21
CA LYS A 121 -31.68 16.80 4.94
C LYS A 121 -31.45 17.11 6.42
N THR A 122 -32.43 17.78 7.00
CA THR A 122 -32.47 18.03 8.45
C THR A 122 -33.07 16.85 9.20
N ALA A 123 -32.81 16.76 10.51
CA ALA A 123 -33.30 15.66 11.36
C ALA A 123 -34.83 15.62 11.51
N GLU A 124 -35.53 16.72 11.19
CA GLU A 124 -36.99 16.83 11.20
C GLU A 124 -37.62 16.22 9.95
N GLN A 125 -36.85 16.01 8.88
CA GLN A 125 -37.33 15.37 7.66
C GLN A 125 -37.35 13.85 7.82
N SER A 126 -38.28 13.20 7.13
CA SER A 126 -38.39 11.74 7.14
C SER A 126 -37.37 11.10 6.20
N LEU A 127 -36.71 10.05 6.68
CA LEU A 127 -35.85 9.18 5.88
C LEU A 127 -36.68 8.47 4.80
N GLN A 128 -36.21 8.51 3.56
CA GLN A 128 -36.84 7.86 2.42
C GLN A 128 -35.98 6.71 1.91
N VAL A 129 -36.61 5.74 1.25
CA VAL A 129 -35.88 4.63 0.60
C VAL A 129 -34.86 5.17 -0.42
N ALA A 130 -35.18 6.23 -1.16
CA ALA A 130 -34.25 6.85 -2.09
C ALA A 130 -32.96 7.34 -1.42
N ASP A 131 -33.02 7.77 -0.15
CA ASP A 131 -31.85 8.29 0.59
C ASP A 131 -30.84 7.19 0.90
N VAL A 132 -31.32 5.96 1.15
CA VAL A 132 -30.45 4.80 1.41
C VAL A 132 -29.96 4.13 0.11
N LEU A 133 -30.59 4.43 -1.01
CA LEU A 133 -30.23 3.87 -2.32
C LEU A 133 -29.20 4.72 -3.07
N ASP A 134 -29.08 6.01 -2.76
CA ASP A 134 -28.07 6.87 -3.36
C ASP A 134 -26.69 6.66 -2.74
N THR A 135 -26.03 5.58 -3.15
CA THR A 135 -24.69 5.22 -2.67
C THR A 135 -23.63 6.28 -2.98
N THR A 136 -23.86 7.15 -3.98
CA THR A 136 -22.91 8.20 -4.33
C THR A 136 -22.85 9.29 -3.26
N ARG A 137 -23.98 9.58 -2.62
CA ARG A 137 -24.04 10.49 -1.47
C ARG A 137 -23.53 9.82 -0.20
N LEU A 138 -23.92 8.58 0.05
CA LEU A 138 -23.56 7.87 1.28
C LEU A 138 -22.06 7.60 1.39
N PHE A 139 -21.40 7.34 0.27
CA PHE A 139 -19.98 6.99 0.21
C PHE A 139 -19.16 8.06 -0.51
N SER A 140 -19.52 9.34 -0.36
CA SER A 140 -18.65 10.44 -0.80
C SER A 140 -17.34 10.43 -0.01
N ALA A 141 -16.25 10.92 -0.62
CA ALA A 141 -14.90 10.87 -0.06
C ALA A 141 -14.74 11.70 1.24
N ASP A 142 -15.64 12.64 1.50
CA ASP A 142 -15.68 13.46 2.70
C ASP A 142 -16.51 12.84 3.84
N HIS A 143 -16.97 11.59 3.70
CA HIS A 143 -17.74 10.86 4.69
C HIS A 143 -16.99 9.67 5.29
N PHE A 144 -17.03 9.54 6.62
CA PHE A 144 -16.56 8.32 7.29
C PHE A 144 -17.52 7.17 6.98
N ASN A 145 -17.10 6.27 6.10
CA ASN A 145 -17.94 5.15 5.61
C ASN A 145 -17.60 3.79 6.26
N GLY A 146 -16.54 3.72 7.05
CA GLY A 146 -16.12 2.54 7.81
C GLY A 146 -15.41 1.43 7.00
N ASP A 147 -14.93 1.71 5.79
CA ASP A 147 -14.18 0.74 4.98
C ASP A 147 -12.68 0.63 5.32
N GLY A 148 -12.20 1.48 6.25
CA GLY A 148 -10.81 1.51 6.70
C GLY A 148 -9.88 2.34 5.80
N VAL A 149 -10.43 3.09 4.84
CA VAL A 149 -9.71 4.00 3.97
C VAL A 149 -9.98 5.45 4.39
N ILE A 150 -8.92 6.20 4.65
CA ILE A 150 -8.97 7.61 5.03
C ILE A 150 -8.65 8.46 3.81
N MET A 151 -9.66 9.18 3.34
CA MET A 151 -9.55 10.11 2.22
C MET A 151 -9.01 11.48 2.66
N PRO A 152 -8.19 12.17 1.84
CA PRO A 152 -7.74 13.54 2.10
C PRO A 152 -8.89 14.53 2.34
N GLU A 153 -10.06 14.27 1.77
CA GLU A 153 -11.28 15.09 1.89
C GLU A 153 -11.93 15.02 3.28
N LEU A 154 -11.60 14.02 4.13
CA LEU A 154 -12.15 13.88 5.48
C LEU A 154 -11.67 14.95 6.47
N THR A 155 -10.63 15.71 6.11
CA THR A 155 -10.06 16.75 6.95
C THR A 155 -10.06 18.10 6.25
N THR A 156 -10.41 19.15 7.00
CA THR A 156 -10.27 20.54 6.57
C THR A 156 -8.91 21.14 6.95
N ASP A 157 -8.07 20.37 7.68
CA ASP A 157 -6.71 20.80 7.99
C ASP A 157 -5.80 20.54 6.78
N GLU A 158 -5.41 21.60 6.10
CA GLU A 158 -4.52 21.56 4.93
C GLU A 158 -3.17 20.88 5.22
N SER A 159 -2.68 20.94 6.46
CA SER A 159 -1.44 20.24 6.84
C SER A 159 -1.62 18.73 6.85
N LEU A 160 -2.72 18.22 7.42
CA LEU A 160 -3.04 16.79 7.42
C LEU A 160 -3.38 16.31 6.01
N LYS A 161 -4.13 17.11 5.25
CA LYS A 161 -4.49 16.81 3.87
C LYS A 161 -3.24 16.63 3.00
N SER A 162 -2.27 17.53 3.13
CA SER A 162 -0.99 17.44 2.41
C SER A 162 -0.25 16.14 2.75
N VAL A 163 -0.21 15.75 4.03
CA VAL A 163 0.43 14.50 4.47
C VAL A 163 -0.30 13.27 3.91
N LEU A 164 -1.63 13.25 3.91
CA LEU A 164 -2.41 12.16 3.32
C LEU A 164 -2.12 11.99 1.82
N LEU A 165 -2.08 13.10 1.07
CA LEU A 165 -1.73 13.08 -0.36
C LEU A 165 -0.31 12.55 -0.60
N GLN A 166 0.66 12.95 0.24
CA GLN A 166 2.03 12.45 0.16
C GLN A 166 2.15 10.96 0.47
N ILE A 167 1.37 10.46 1.44
CA ILE A 167 1.32 9.02 1.73
C ILE A 167 0.80 8.28 0.49
N VAL A 168 -0.27 8.75 -0.14
CA VAL A 168 -0.81 8.17 -1.38
C VAL A 168 0.24 8.19 -2.50
N GLU A 169 0.97 9.29 -2.68
CA GLU A 169 2.00 9.41 -3.72
C GLU A 169 3.19 8.47 -3.49
N THR A 170 3.61 8.29 -2.24
CA THR A 170 4.85 7.57 -1.91
C THR A 170 4.64 6.09 -1.60
N GLN A 171 3.47 5.72 -1.06
CA GLN A 171 3.12 4.34 -0.68
C GLN A 171 2.14 3.69 -1.66
N GLY A 172 1.49 4.49 -2.52
CA GLY A 172 0.30 4.08 -3.26
C GLY A 172 -0.97 4.28 -2.43
N GLY A 173 -2.07 4.59 -3.10
CA GLY A 173 -3.39 4.69 -2.47
C GLY A 173 -4.22 3.43 -2.63
N VAL A 174 -5.16 3.24 -1.72
CA VAL A 174 -6.14 2.14 -1.75
C VAL A 174 -7.51 2.71 -2.14
N ALA A 175 -8.24 1.96 -2.98
CA ALA A 175 -9.57 2.38 -3.43
C ALA A 175 -10.56 2.42 -2.26
N ASP A 176 -11.11 3.59 -2.00
CA ASP A 176 -12.24 3.85 -1.09
C ASP A 176 -13.57 3.53 -1.79
N ARG A 177 -14.65 3.37 -1.03
CA ARG A 177 -16.01 3.20 -1.59
C ARG A 177 -16.49 4.35 -2.48
N SER A 178 -15.94 5.56 -2.34
CA SER A 178 -16.16 6.68 -3.26
C SER A 178 -15.54 6.46 -4.65
N GLY A 179 -14.61 5.51 -4.77
CA GLY A 179 -13.75 5.31 -5.94
C GLY A 179 -12.46 6.13 -5.90
N GLY A 180 -12.29 7.00 -4.90
CA GLY A 180 -11.04 7.73 -4.66
C GLY A 180 -9.92 6.84 -4.10
N LEU A 181 -8.69 7.34 -4.13
CA LEU A 181 -7.53 6.67 -3.54
C LEU A 181 -7.18 7.33 -2.21
N GLY A 182 -7.21 6.56 -1.13
CA GLY A 182 -6.93 7.03 0.22
C GLY A 182 -5.85 6.24 0.93
N VAL A 183 -5.70 6.55 2.21
CA VAL A 183 -4.67 6.00 3.11
C VAL A 183 -5.30 4.98 4.05
N THR A 184 -4.67 3.83 4.17
CA THR A 184 -4.98 2.81 5.19
C THR A 184 -4.00 2.89 6.35
N GLN A 185 -4.34 2.22 7.46
CA GLN A 185 -3.44 2.05 8.60
C GLN A 185 -2.08 1.44 8.20
N ASP A 186 -2.08 0.51 7.24
CA ASP A 186 -0.85 -0.14 6.75
C ASP A 186 0.03 0.84 5.97
N THR A 187 -0.55 1.60 5.04
CA THR A 187 0.18 2.63 4.28
C THR A 187 0.71 3.74 5.19
N LEU A 188 -0.07 4.14 6.21
CA LEU A 188 0.35 5.12 7.22
C LEU A 188 1.55 4.60 8.02
N THR A 189 1.47 3.35 8.50
CA THR A 189 2.55 2.71 9.26
C THR A 189 3.81 2.56 8.43
N ALA A 190 3.68 2.12 7.18
CA ALA A 190 4.78 1.96 6.24
C ALA A 190 5.47 3.31 5.96
N PHE A 191 4.71 4.37 5.71
CA PHE A 191 5.25 5.71 5.49
C PHE A 191 6.10 6.19 6.66
N PHE A 192 5.58 6.12 7.88
CA PHE A 192 6.31 6.60 9.06
C PHE A 192 7.53 5.72 9.39
N SER A 193 7.44 4.40 9.22
CA SER A 193 8.58 3.50 9.39
C SER A 193 9.69 3.78 8.37
N GLN A 194 9.34 4.03 7.10
CA GLN A 194 10.31 4.40 6.08
C GLN A 194 10.92 5.79 6.35
N ALA A 195 10.13 6.75 6.84
CA ALA A 195 10.64 8.07 7.22
C ALA A 195 11.69 7.96 8.34
N GLU A 196 11.41 7.17 9.38
CA GLU A 196 12.36 6.86 10.47
C GLU A 196 13.65 6.22 9.95
N ALA A 197 13.54 5.28 9.00
CA ALA A 197 14.68 4.61 8.38
C ALA A 197 15.55 5.60 7.57
N VAL A 198 14.93 6.48 6.77
CA VAL A 198 15.65 7.52 6.01
C VAL A 198 16.39 8.47 6.95
N ILE A 199 15.73 8.93 8.02
CA ILE A 199 16.33 9.83 9.00
C ILE A 199 17.50 9.16 9.71
N SER A 200 17.35 7.90 10.11
CA SER A 200 18.40 7.13 10.77
C SER A 200 19.60 6.88 9.85
N TRP A 201 19.36 6.64 8.56
CA TRP A 201 20.42 6.53 7.56
C TRP A 201 21.22 7.83 7.40
N HIS A 202 20.55 8.98 7.38
CA HIS A 202 21.22 10.29 7.40
C HIS A 202 21.94 10.58 8.72
N ALA A 203 21.37 10.18 9.86
CA ALA A 203 22.01 10.35 11.17
C ALA A 203 23.29 9.51 11.30
N ALA A 204 23.30 8.28 10.77
CA ALA A 204 24.49 7.43 10.70
C ALA A 204 25.60 8.10 9.88
N PHE A 205 25.25 8.75 8.77
CA PHE A 205 26.22 9.53 7.99
C PHE A 205 26.86 10.65 8.80
N ALA A 206 26.04 11.43 9.50
CA ALA A 206 26.51 12.56 10.30
C ALA A 206 27.41 12.13 11.48
N ALA A 207 27.12 10.99 12.10
CA ALA A 207 27.89 10.47 13.24
C ALA A 207 29.29 9.96 12.85
N GLU A 208 29.43 9.38 11.66
CA GLU A 208 30.66 8.71 11.19
C GLU A 208 31.29 9.40 9.98
N GLN A 209 30.99 10.68 9.74
CA GLN A 209 31.35 11.39 8.51
C GLN A 209 32.85 11.32 8.18
N SER A 210 33.73 11.39 9.17
CA SER A 210 35.19 11.33 8.96
C SER A 210 35.68 9.95 8.52
N GLN A 211 35.00 8.87 8.96
CA GLN A 211 35.31 7.50 8.56
C GLN A 211 34.63 7.14 7.23
N LEU A 212 33.42 7.66 7.00
CA LEU A 212 32.65 7.46 5.79
C LEU A 212 33.20 8.24 4.60
N CYS A 213 33.75 9.44 4.82
CA CYS A 213 34.27 10.31 3.76
C CYS A 213 35.78 10.53 3.87
N PRO A 214 36.63 9.51 3.61
CA PRO A 214 38.09 9.66 3.67
C PRO A 214 38.64 10.72 2.68
N LEU A 215 37.88 11.08 1.65
CA LEU A 215 38.22 12.11 0.66
C LEU A 215 37.22 13.29 0.67
N ALA A 216 36.51 13.50 1.78
CA ALA A 216 35.45 14.50 1.90
C ALA A 216 34.47 14.41 0.71
N ASP A 217 34.20 15.52 0.03
CA ASP A 217 33.26 15.63 -1.09
C ASP A 217 33.63 14.74 -2.30
N SER A 218 34.91 14.36 -2.43
CA SER A 218 35.39 13.48 -3.52
C SER A 218 35.18 11.99 -3.25
N THR A 219 34.69 11.61 -2.06
CA THR A 219 34.54 10.20 -1.68
C THR A 219 33.59 9.44 -2.60
N ALA A 220 32.45 10.04 -2.96
CA ALA A 220 31.46 9.40 -3.81
C ALA A 220 32.04 9.09 -5.21
N ASP A 221 32.74 10.05 -5.81
CA ASP A 221 33.41 9.90 -7.11
C ASP A 221 34.54 8.88 -7.06
N ALA A 222 35.29 8.84 -5.96
CA ALA A 222 36.35 7.86 -5.75
C ALA A 222 35.78 6.44 -5.64
N VAL A 223 34.67 6.25 -4.91
CA VAL A 223 34.00 4.96 -4.82
C VAL A 223 33.44 4.52 -6.16
N ALA A 224 32.82 5.42 -6.92
CA ALA A 224 32.35 5.10 -8.28
C ALA A 224 33.50 4.67 -9.20
N ALA A 225 34.66 5.35 -9.14
CA ALA A 225 35.85 4.96 -9.89
C ALA A 225 36.43 3.61 -9.45
N PHE A 226 36.43 3.34 -8.14
CA PHE A 226 36.83 2.06 -7.57
C PHE A 226 35.91 0.91 -8.03
N GLU A 227 34.60 1.08 -7.89
CA GLU A 227 33.61 0.06 -8.24
C GLU A 227 33.59 -0.24 -9.73
N ALA A 228 33.84 0.76 -10.58
CA ALA A 228 33.90 0.59 -12.03
C ALA A 228 34.95 -0.44 -12.46
N VAL A 229 36.08 -0.56 -11.75
CA VAL A 229 37.17 -1.48 -12.09
C VAL A 229 37.29 -2.67 -11.15
N GLN A 230 36.52 -2.69 -10.05
CA GLN A 230 36.70 -3.62 -8.94
C GLN A 230 36.80 -5.07 -9.41
N ALA A 231 35.80 -5.53 -10.18
CA ALA A 231 35.75 -6.91 -10.65
C ALA A 231 36.96 -7.32 -11.50
N LYS A 232 37.50 -6.40 -12.31
CA LYS A 232 38.67 -6.69 -13.18
C LYS A 232 39.97 -6.67 -12.42
N VAL A 233 40.12 -5.78 -11.44
CA VAL A 233 41.31 -5.73 -10.59
C VAL A 233 41.33 -6.95 -9.65
N ASP A 234 40.18 -7.33 -9.08
CA ASP A 234 40.03 -8.57 -8.30
C ASP A 234 40.39 -9.81 -9.15
N ASP A 235 39.81 -9.96 -10.35
CA ASP A 235 40.13 -11.06 -11.29
C ASP A 235 41.62 -11.10 -11.64
N TYR A 236 42.24 -9.95 -11.94
CA TYR A 236 43.67 -9.85 -12.25
C TYR A 236 44.53 -10.41 -11.11
N PHE A 237 44.32 -9.96 -9.88
CA PHE A 237 45.13 -10.43 -8.75
C PHE A 237 44.88 -11.90 -8.41
N VAL A 238 43.64 -12.38 -8.52
CA VAL A 238 43.33 -13.81 -8.34
C VAL A 238 44.05 -14.66 -9.39
N ARG A 239 44.08 -14.24 -10.66
CA ARG A 239 44.80 -14.95 -11.73
C ARG A 239 46.32 -14.91 -11.52
N CYS A 240 46.89 -13.78 -11.09
CA CYS A 240 48.31 -13.70 -10.76
C CYS A 240 48.70 -14.61 -9.59
N GLN A 241 47.83 -14.73 -8.57
CA GLN A 241 48.01 -15.69 -7.47
C GLN A 241 47.92 -17.15 -7.95
N LEU A 242 46.97 -17.46 -8.84
CA LEU A 242 46.83 -18.79 -9.41
C LEU A 242 48.04 -19.18 -10.28
N ALA A 243 48.58 -18.24 -11.06
CA ALA A 243 49.82 -18.43 -11.83
C ALA A 243 51.04 -18.67 -10.92
N ALA A 244 51.08 -18.06 -9.73
CA ALA A 244 52.11 -18.31 -8.74
C ALA A 244 51.95 -19.68 -8.04
N PHE A 245 50.70 -20.10 -7.82
CA PHE A 245 50.37 -21.39 -7.22
C PHE A 245 50.74 -22.59 -8.13
N ASP A 246 50.37 -22.52 -9.41
CA ASP A 246 50.72 -23.53 -10.41
C ASP A 246 51.13 -22.85 -11.73
N ASN A 247 52.43 -22.80 -11.99
CA ASN A 247 52.98 -22.12 -13.16
C ASN A 247 52.46 -22.69 -14.49
N ARG A 248 51.99 -23.95 -14.52
CA ARG A 248 51.41 -24.59 -15.70
C ARG A 248 50.07 -23.95 -16.11
N ALA A 249 49.41 -23.25 -15.20
CA ALA A 249 48.17 -22.53 -15.49
C ALA A 249 48.41 -21.20 -16.21
N THR A 250 49.63 -20.62 -16.15
CA THR A 250 49.92 -19.26 -16.63
C THR A 250 49.52 -19.02 -18.09
N ASP A 251 49.84 -19.97 -18.98
CA ASP A 251 49.49 -19.86 -20.40
C ASP A 251 47.97 -19.86 -20.61
N SER A 252 47.25 -20.74 -19.89
CA SER A 252 45.79 -20.86 -19.95
C SER A 252 45.04 -19.68 -19.33
N LEU A 253 45.70 -18.90 -18.47
CA LEU A 253 45.11 -17.71 -17.85
C LEU A 253 45.22 -16.45 -18.73
N ASN A 254 46.04 -16.52 -19.79
CA ASN A 254 46.17 -15.50 -20.81
C ASN A 254 45.39 -15.88 -22.09
N PRO A 255 44.98 -14.92 -22.93
CA PRO A 255 44.24 -15.22 -24.15
C PRO A 255 45.07 -16.04 -25.14
N ALA A 256 44.47 -17.10 -25.69
CA ALA A 256 45.08 -17.88 -26.77
C ALA A 256 45.18 -17.05 -28.07
N PRO A 257 46.14 -17.36 -28.97
CA PRO A 257 46.30 -16.65 -30.25
C PRO A 257 45.02 -16.51 -31.07
N ALA A 258 44.17 -17.55 -31.07
CA ALA A 258 42.89 -17.57 -31.78
C ALA A 258 41.92 -16.45 -31.33
N VAL A 259 42.01 -15.98 -30.08
CA VAL A 259 41.20 -14.84 -29.60
C VAL A 259 41.59 -13.55 -30.32
N TYR A 260 42.88 -13.36 -30.62
CA TYR A 260 43.38 -12.19 -31.33
C TYR A 260 43.15 -12.26 -32.84
N GLU A 261 43.09 -13.47 -33.43
CA GLU A 261 42.74 -13.64 -34.84
C GLU A 261 41.33 -13.12 -35.16
N VAL A 262 40.39 -13.28 -34.24
CA VAL A 262 39.03 -12.71 -34.37
C VAL A 262 39.07 -11.19 -34.38
N LEU A 263 39.85 -10.58 -33.49
CA LEU A 263 40.00 -9.13 -33.39
C LEU A 263 40.72 -8.53 -34.62
N ALA A 264 41.71 -9.23 -35.16
CA ALA A 264 42.49 -8.78 -36.32
C ALA A 264 41.68 -8.65 -37.62
N ASN A 265 40.57 -9.38 -37.73
CA ASN A 265 39.72 -9.40 -38.92
C ASN A 265 38.64 -8.31 -38.95
N ARG A 266 38.65 -7.38 -37.99
CA ARG A 266 37.71 -6.25 -37.95
C ARG A 266 38.34 -4.97 -37.39
N VAL A 267 37.64 -3.86 -37.57
CA VAL A 267 37.97 -2.62 -36.86
C VAL A 267 37.59 -2.78 -35.40
N VAL A 268 38.52 -2.50 -34.50
CA VAL A 268 38.29 -2.64 -33.05
C VAL A 268 38.22 -1.25 -32.41
N ALA A 269 37.10 -0.98 -31.75
CA ALA A 269 36.89 0.27 -31.03
C ALA A 269 37.44 0.20 -29.60
N GLY A 270 37.69 1.35 -28.98
CA GLY A 270 38.18 1.40 -27.59
C GLY A 270 37.22 0.78 -26.55
N ALA A 271 35.92 0.76 -26.83
CA ALA A 271 34.89 0.18 -25.95
C ALA A 271 34.41 -1.21 -26.43
N ASP A 272 35.24 -1.93 -27.19
CA ASP A 272 34.89 -3.25 -27.72
C ASP A 272 34.74 -4.29 -26.59
N GLN A 273 33.61 -5.00 -26.56
CA GLN A 273 33.31 -6.00 -25.52
C GLN A 273 34.28 -7.18 -25.52
N ASP A 274 34.77 -7.60 -26.69
CA ASP A 274 35.71 -8.70 -26.81
C ASP A 274 37.09 -8.29 -26.24
N ILE A 275 37.48 -7.02 -26.40
CA ILE A 275 38.65 -6.46 -25.71
C ILE A 275 38.41 -6.36 -24.21
N ALA A 276 37.24 -5.85 -23.78
CA ALA A 276 36.95 -5.66 -22.35
C ALA A 276 36.95 -6.98 -21.57
N ALA A 277 36.61 -8.10 -22.23
CA ALA A 277 36.65 -9.44 -21.66
C ALA A 277 38.09 -9.95 -21.39
N LEU A 278 39.10 -9.48 -22.13
CA LEU A 278 40.51 -9.88 -21.93
C LEU A 278 41.02 -9.47 -20.54
N PRO A 279 42.06 -10.14 -19.99
CA PRO A 279 42.69 -9.74 -18.73
C PRO A 279 43.09 -8.25 -18.71
N LEU A 280 43.12 -7.66 -17.52
CA LEU A 280 43.43 -6.25 -17.32
C LEU A 280 44.86 -5.90 -17.75
N SER A 281 45.79 -6.83 -17.50
CA SER A 281 47.15 -6.86 -18.01
C SER A 281 47.59 -8.32 -18.14
N VAL A 282 48.79 -8.54 -18.67
CA VAL A 282 49.37 -9.88 -18.83
C VAL A 282 49.48 -10.58 -17.48
N ILE A 283 48.89 -11.77 -17.37
CA ILE A 283 48.91 -12.58 -16.16
C ILE A 283 50.28 -13.24 -16.01
N ALA A 284 50.90 -13.05 -14.84
CA ALA A 284 52.12 -13.75 -14.42
C ALA A 284 52.15 -13.90 -12.88
N ALA A 285 52.95 -14.84 -12.38
CA ALA A 285 53.08 -15.11 -10.95
C ALA A 285 53.45 -13.85 -10.15
N GLU A 286 52.66 -13.54 -9.12
CA GLU A 286 52.86 -12.42 -8.17
C GLU A 286 53.09 -11.05 -8.82
N ARG A 287 52.61 -10.86 -10.06
CA ARG A 287 52.87 -9.64 -10.82
C ARG A 287 52.00 -8.48 -10.33
N PRO A 288 52.58 -7.36 -9.90
CA PRO A 288 51.80 -6.18 -9.58
C PRO A 288 51.29 -5.51 -10.87
N LEU A 289 50.19 -4.77 -10.78
CA LEU A 289 49.55 -4.15 -11.94
C LEU A 289 50.22 -2.82 -12.28
N ASP A 290 50.85 -2.72 -13.45
CA ASP A 290 51.35 -1.44 -13.96
C ASP A 290 50.15 -0.57 -14.39
N LEU A 291 50.05 0.65 -13.85
CA LEU A 291 48.92 1.56 -14.05
C LEU A 291 49.09 2.45 -15.29
N THR A 292 50.21 2.32 -16.00
CA THR A 292 50.58 3.19 -17.12
C THR A 292 50.84 2.42 -18.42
N LEU A 293 51.44 1.24 -18.33
CA LEU A 293 51.88 0.43 -19.46
C LEU A 293 51.23 -0.95 -19.44
N GLY A 294 50.88 -1.44 -20.63
CA GLY A 294 50.36 -2.81 -20.79
C GLY A 294 48.98 -3.03 -20.15
N ILE A 295 48.22 -1.95 -19.92
CA ILE A 295 46.81 -2.02 -19.55
C ILE A 295 45.96 -2.31 -20.79
N ASN A 296 44.99 -3.19 -20.62
CA ASN A 296 43.95 -3.45 -21.59
C ASN A 296 43.31 -2.14 -22.07
N PRO A 297 43.31 -1.83 -23.38
CA PRO A 297 42.81 -0.57 -23.92
C PRO A 297 41.37 -0.21 -23.51
N ALA A 298 40.49 -1.21 -23.35
CA ALA A 298 39.11 -0.97 -22.91
C ALA A 298 38.99 -0.49 -21.47
N TRP A 299 40.03 -0.72 -20.65
CA TRP A 299 40.07 -0.36 -19.24
C TRP A 299 41.04 0.78 -18.92
N ALA A 300 41.86 1.21 -19.88
CA ALA A 300 42.90 2.22 -19.67
C ALA A 300 42.37 3.52 -19.05
N GLY A 301 41.24 4.03 -19.56
CA GLY A 301 40.60 5.24 -19.00
C GLY A 301 40.06 5.04 -17.58
N ALA A 302 39.49 3.87 -17.29
CA ALA A 302 38.98 3.54 -15.96
C ALA A 302 40.11 3.34 -14.94
N ILE A 303 41.22 2.74 -15.34
CA ILE A 303 42.43 2.60 -14.50
C ILE A 303 43.12 3.94 -14.27
N ALA A 304 43.19 4.80 -15.28
CA ALA A 304 43.66 6.18 -15.09
C ALA A 304 42.77 6.94 -14.08
N SER A 305 41.45 6.78 -14.19
CA SER A 305 40.49 7.37 -13.25
C SER A 305 40.65 6.81 -11.83
N LEU A 306 40.88 5.50 -11.68
CA LEU A 306 41.20 4.87 -10.41
C LEU A 306 42.48 5.49 -9.80
N LYS A 307 43.54 5.64 -10.59
CA LYS A 307 44.80 6.24 -10.16
C LYS A 307 44.60 7.69 -9.67
N GLU A 308 43.91 8.50 -10.45
CA GLU A 308 43.68 9.92 -10.16
C GLU A 308 42.75 10.13 -8.97
N LYS A 309 41.59 9.45 -8.95
CA LYS A 309 40.51 9.72 -7.99
C LYS A 309 40.65 8.93 -6.68
N VAL A 310 41.36 7.80 -6.70
CA VAL A 310 41.38 6.85 -5.58
C VAL A 310 42.78 6.62 -5.05
N LEU A 311 43.71 6.16 -5.88
CA LEU A 311 45.04 5.76 -5.39
C LEU A 311 45.85 6.96 -4.93
N THR A 312 45.96 8.00 -5.76
CA THR A 312 46.73 9.21 -5.43
C THR A 312 46.20 9.89 -4.16
N PRO A 313 44.88 10.12 -4.00
CA PRO A 313 44.35 10.79 -2.82
C PRO A 313 44.38 9.93 -1.54
N LEU A 314 44.19 8.61 -1.64
CA LEU A 314 44.14 7.74 -0.45
C LEU A 314 45.50 7.19 -0.01
N LEU A 315 46.43 7.00 -0.94
CA LEU A 315 47.70 6.32 -0.68
C LEU A 315 48.94 7.21 -0.87
N GLY A 316 48.81 8.39 -1.51
CA GLY A 316 49.91 9.36 -1.72
C GLY A 316 50.36 9.49 -3.18
N ALA A 317 51.27 10.42 -3.46
CA ALA A 317 51.74 10.71 -4.82
C ALA A 317 52.71 9.65 -5.36
N ASP A 318 52.55 9.31 -6.65
CA ASP A 318 53.33 8.39 -7.47
C ASP A 318 53.08 6.87 -7.29
N TYR A 319 51.82 6.45 -7.47
CA TYR A 319 51.51 5.05 -7.79
C TYR A 319 51.57 4.82 -9.30
N ASP A 320 52.67 4.24 -9.78
CA ASP A 320 52.78 3.68 -11.13
C ASP A 320 52.45 2.20 -11.17
N VAL A 321 52.45 1.55 -10.02
CA VAL A 321 52.20 0.13 -9.86
C VAL A 321 51.26 -0.08 -8.67
N LEU A 322 50.27 -0.95 -8.84
CA LEU A 322 49.32 -1.37 -7.80
C LEU A 322 49.61 -2.80 -7.38
N THR A 323 49.87 -3.04 -6.09
CA THR A 323 49.99 -4.39 -5.53
C THR A 323 48.64 -4.90 -5.02
N ALA A 324 48.53 -6.22 -4.80
CA ALA A 324 47.35 -6.81 -4.17
C ALA A 324 47.12 -6.25 -2.76
N ALA A 325 48.19 -5.92 -2.02
CA ALA A 325 48.10 -5.34 -0.69
C ALA A 325 47.54 -3.91 -0.74
N ASP A 326 48.00 -3.09 -1.68
CA ASP A 326 47.49 -1.72 -1.89
C ASP A 326 46.00 -1.76 -2.25
N TRP A 327 45.61 -2.70 -3.11
CA TRP A 327 44.22 -2.89 -3.50
C TRP A 327 43.31 -3.23 -2.32
N GLN A 328 43.75 -4.14 -1.44
CA GLN A 328 43.04 -4.46 -0.20
C GLN A 328 42.98 -3.25 0.75
N GLN A 329 44.06 -2.48 0.85
CA GLN A 329 44.10 -1.27 1.68
C GLN A 329 43.08 -0.22 1.20
N VAL A 330 43.00 0.03 -0.10
CA VAL A 330 42.02 0.96 -0.70
C VAL A 330 40.60 0.47 -0.50
N SER A 331 40.35 -0.82 -0.75
CA SER A 331 39.06 -1.45 -0.52
C SER A 331 38.60 -1.26 0.94
N ALA A 332 39.50 -1.47 1.91
CA ALA A 332 39.21 -1.26 3.33
C ALA A 332 38.92 0.22 3.66
N LYS A 333 39.66 1.17 3.08
CA LYS A 333 39.42 2.62 3.29
C LYS A 333 38.06 3.08 2.75
N LEU A 334 37.54 2.44 1.69
CA LEU A 334 36.25 2.77 1.09
C LEU A 334 35.09 1.92 1.64
N ALA A 335 35.37 0.89 2.44
CA ALA A 335 34.37 -0.08 2.89
C ALA A 335 33.24 0.56 3.72
N ALA A 336 33.56 1.53 4.57
CA ALA A 336 32.57 2.22 5.41
C ALA A 336 31.53 2.95 4.54
N TRP A 337 31.98 3.77 3.58
CA TRP A 337 31.09 4.47 2.64
C TRP A 337 30.18 3.51 1.88
N ARG A 338 30.78 2.45 1.32
CA ARG A 338 30.04 1.44 0.54
C ARG A 338 29.00 0.71 1.39
N SER A 339 29.33 0.39 2.63
CA SER A 339 28.40 -0.27 3.57
C SER A 339 27.24 0.64 3.95
N TRP A 340 27.52 1.92 4.23
CA TRP A 340 26.49 2.92 4.49
C TRP A 340 25.59 3.15 3.28
N GLN A 341 26.17 3.26 2.08
CA GLN A 341 25.41 3.46 0.84
C GLN A 341 24.53 2.23 0.53
N ALA A 342 25.04 1.01 0.75
CA ALA A 342 24.27 -0.23 0.60
C ALA A 342 23.12 -0.35 1.62
N ALA A 343 23.24 0.28 2.78
CA ALA A 343 22.19 0.35 3.80
C ALA A 343 21.13 1.44 3.51
N LYS A 344 21.25 2.19 2.40
CA LYS A 344 20.26 3.21 2.02
C LYS A 344 18.88 2.57 1.84
N PRO A 345 17.84 2.98 2.60
CA PRO A 345 16.50 2.40 2.49
C PRO A 345 15.94 2.55 1.07
N ALA A 346 15.36 1.49 0.51
CA ALA A 346 14.71 1.52 -0.79
C ALA A 346 13.28 2.08 -0.65
N THR A 347 13.13 3.39 -0.80
CA THR A 347 11.85 4.09 -0.63
C THR A 347 11.76 5.33 -1.52
N ALA A 348 10.53 5.72 -1.90
CA ALA A 348 10.26 6.98 -2.59
C ALA A 348 10.48 8.22 -1.68
N LEU A 349 10.57 8.04 -0.36
CA LEU A 349 10.72 9.14 0.59
C LEU A 349 12.03 9.92 0.47
N HIS A 350 13.03 9.40 -0.26
CA HIS A 350 14.24 10.18 -0.60
C HIS A 350 13.94 11.40 -1.48
N ALA A 351 12.75 11.49 -2.08
CA ALA A 351 12.30 12.68 -2.82
C ALA A 351 11.84 13.82 -1.89
N LEU A 352 11.53 13.52 -0.62
CA LEU A 352 11.12 14.51 0.37
C LEU A 352 12.33 15.09 1.11
N GLU A 353 12.22 16.35 1.54
CA GLU A 353 13.28 16.99 2.30
C GLU A 353 13.48 16.33 3.67
N LEU A 354 14.75 16.08 4.06
CA LEU A 354 15.08 15.47 5.35
C LEU A 354 14.52 16.27 6.53
N ALA A 355 14.62 17.60 6.49
CA ALA A 355 14.12 18.47 7.55
C ALA A 355 12.59 18.36 7.71
N TYR A 356 11.87 18.19 6.60
CA TYR A 356 10.43 17.96 6.60
C TYR A 356 10.08 16.62 7.27
N LEU A 357 10.75 15.52 6.90
CA LEU A 357 10.54 14.21 7.53
C LEU A 357 10.80 14.25 9.05
N GLN A 358 11.85 14.95 9.46
CA GLN A 358 12.20 15.13 10.87
C GLN A 358 11.12 15.92 11.62
N GLN A 359 10.63 17.02 11.04
CA GLN A 359 9.54 17.80 11.61
C GLN A 359 8.27 16.96 11.74
N LEU A 360 7.96 16.16 10.72
CA LEU A 360 6.76 15.32 10.70
C LEU A 360 6.79 14.28 11.83
N LEU A 361 7.92 13.59 12.04
CA LEU A 361 8.09 12.64 13.16
C LEU A 361 8.13 13.29 14.54
N ALA A 362 8.60 14.53 14.65
CA ALA A 362 8.64 15.25 15.92
C ALA A 362 7.27 15.88 16.29
N SER A 363 6.35 15.97 15.34
CA SER A 363 5.00 16.51 15.54
C SER A 363 4.00 15.47 16.05
N ASP A 364 2.78 15.89 16.38
CA ASP A 364 1.67 15.01 16.71
C ASP A 364 0.91 14.50 15.48
N THR A 365 1.38 14.80 14.25
CA THR A 365 0.70 14.45 12.99
C THR A 365 0.34 12.96 12.91
N LYS A 366 1.25 12.06 13.29
CA LYS A 366 1.01 10.60 13.30
C LYS A 366 -0.12 10.17 14.25
N THR A 367 -0.37 10.92 15.32
CA THR A 367 -1.43 10.64 16.29
C THR A 367 -2.77 11.24 15.86
N ARG A 368 -2.71 12.32 15.08
CA ARG A 368 -3.89 12.99 14.52
C ARG A 368 -4.49 12.25 13.33
N LEU A 369 -3.63 11.59 12.54
CA LEU A 369 -3.98 10.63 11.49
C LEU A 369 -4.29 9.27 12.10
#